data_AF-A0A848GLS5-F1
#
_entry.id   AF-A0A848GLS5-F1
#
_cell.length_a   1.000
_cell.length_b   1.000
_cell.length_c   1.000
_cell.angle_alpha   90.00
_cell.angle_beta   90.00
_cell.angle_gamma   90.00
#
_symmetry.space_group_name_H-M   'P 1'
#
loop_
_entity.id
_entity.type
_entity.pdbx_description
1 polymer ?
#
loop_
_entity_poly.entity_id
_entity_poly.type
_entity_poly.pdbx_seq_one_letter_code
_entity_poly.pdbx_strand_id
1 'polypeptide(L)'
;MTEIGVVALVIVILNLVVSYKGFKDTAFYDKYAFIVNEMLVHKEYYRLISSGFLHVDWMHLLFNMMSLCFFSADVEAVLGIKNFIIIYMSSLVGGNLLSLFIHRHHGDYSAVGASGAVCGIIFACIALFPNMEIGFFGIPLYIPAWIYGVLYMLFTIFRIKDKNDNVGHEAHLGGAFIGLVFAVCIEPQAVKQHYLPILAILLPCLLFMYLLVRKPHIVLTGNTPGPQRFLNVEDRYNQQKAIQQQEIDAILEKIHRQGINSLSAEEKQKLQNYAER
;
A
#
# COMPACT_ATOMS: atom_id res chain seq x y z
N MET A 1 -9.20 21.80 16.28
CA MET A 1 -8.19 21.13 15.44
C MET A 1 -7.63 20.03 16.32
N THR A 2 -8.00 18.77 16.10
CA THR A 2 -7.30 17.66 16.75
C THR A 2 -5.87 17.68 16.22
N GLU A 3 -4.91 17.90 17.12
CA GLU A 3 -3.50 17.86 16.74
C GLU A 3 -3.16 16.46 16.23
N ILE A 4 -2.44 16.39 15.12
CA ILE A 4 -1.95 15.11 14.58
C ILE A 4 -1.12 14.44 15.68
N GLY A 5 -1.40 13.16 15.96
CA GLY A 5 -0.66 12.39 16.95
C GLY A 5 0.85 12.44 16.67
N VAL A 6 1.66 12.53 17.72
CA VAL A 6 3.11 12.72 17.61
C VAL A 6 3.72 11.52 16.87
N VAL A 7 3.23 10.31 17.15
CA VAL A 7 3.71 9.10 16.47
C VAL A 7 3.31 9.11 15.00
N ALA A 8 2.07 9.45 14.69
CA ALA A 8 1.60 9.54 13.32
C ALA A 8 2.45 10.52 12.50
N LEU A 9 2.78 11.69 13.06
CA LEU A 9 3.64 12.66 12.41
C LEU A 9 5.05 12.10 12.14
N VAL A 10 5.64 11.41 13.11
CA VAL A 10 6.94 10.74 12.93
C VAL A 10 6.89 9.70 11.81
N ILE A 11 5.84 8.88 11.76
CA ILE A 11 5.64 7.88 10.71
C ILE A 11 5.50 8.56 9.35
N VAL A 12 4.76 9.66 9.25
CA VAL A 12 4.62 10.43 8.01
C VAL A 12 5.97 10.94 7.52
N ILE A 13 6.77 11.54 8.40
CA ILE A 13 8.11 12.03 8.06
C ILE A 13 9.02 10.88 7.59
N LEU A 14 9.01 9.74 8.29
CA LEU A 14 9.80 8.57 7.90
C LEU A 14 9.40 8.05 6.52
N ASN A 15 8.09 7.93 6.25
CA ASN A 15 7.60 7.50 4.95
C ASN A 15 8.00 8.47 3.83
N LEU A 16 7.89 9.79 4.08
CA LEU A 16 8.33 10.80 3.13
C LEU A 16 9.82 10.67 2.80
N VAL A 17 10.68 10.56 3.82
CA VAL A 17 12.15 10.47 3.63
C VAL A 17 12.54 9.17 2.91
N VAL A 18 12.00 8.03 3.35
CA VAL A 18 12.35 6.72 2.79
C VAL A 18 11.81 6.57 1.36
N SER A 19 10.58 7.02 1.11
CA SER A 19 9.98 6.98 -0.23
C SER A 19 10.68 7.94 -1.18
N TYR A 20 11.04 9.15 -0.74
CA TYR A 20 11.83 10.08 -1.55
C TYR A 20 13.17 9.48 -1.99
N LYS A 21 13.86 8.78 -1.08
CA LYS A 21 15.08 8.05 -1.43
C LYS A 21 14.80 6.92 -2.42
N GLY A 22 13.75 6.12 -2.18
CA GLY A 22 13.32 5.05 -3.08
C GLY A 22 12.94 5.52 -4.49
N PHE A 23 12.38 6.72 -4.62
CA PHE A 23 12.07 7.31 -5.93
C PHE A 23 13.33 7.73 -6.72
N LYS A 24 14.43 8.03 -6.03
CA LYS A 24 15.69 8.49 -6.64
C LYS A 24 16.73 7.41 -6.85
N ASP A 25 16.70 6.38 -6.02
CA ASP A 25 17.71 5.32 -5.96
C ASP A 25 17.01 3.97 -6.12
N THR A 26 17.09 3.42 -7.33
CA THR A 26 16.48 2.13 -7.69
C THR A 26 17.09 0.97 -6.90
N ALA A 27 18.41 0.97 -6.69
CA ALA A 27 19.07 -0.06 -5.88
C ALA A 27 18.58 -0.02 -4.43
N PHE A 28 18.35 1.17 -3.87
CA PHE A 28 17.72 1.32 -2.56
C PHE A 28 16.28 0.80 -2.56
N TYR A 29 15.48 1.14 -3.57
CA TYR A 29 14.10 0.66 -3.71
C TYR A 29 14.05 -0.87 -3.73
N ASP A 30 14.81 -1.51 -4.63
CA ASP A 30 14.79 -2.96 -4.81
C ASP A 30 15.36 -3.71 -3.61
N LYS A 31 16.29 -3.10 -2.87
CA LYS A 31 16.83 -3.68 -1.64
C LYS A 31 15.80 -3.78 -0.52
N TYR A 32 14.85 -2.85 -0.45
CA TYR A 32 13.90 -2.74 0.67
C TYR A 32 12.46 -3.09 0.30
N ALA A 33 12.14 -3.25 -0.98
CA ALA A 33 10.82 -3.68 -1.45
C ALA A 33 10.46 -5.09 -0.95
N PHE A 34 9.17 -5.38 -0.83
CA PHE A 34 8.71 -6.75 -0.58
C PHE A 34 8.91 -7.52 -1.88
N ILE A 35 9.68 -8.60 -1.86
CA ILE A 35 9.89 -9.48 -3.02
C ILE A 35 9.91 -10.92 -2.51
N VAL A 36 8.99 -11.76 -3.00
CA VAL A 36 8.78 -13.11 -2.47
C VAL A 36 10.05 -13.97 -2.57
N ASN A 37 10.72 -13.98 -3.72
CA ASN A 37 11.94 -14.77 -3.89
C ASN A 37 13.07 -14.34 -2.94
N GLU A 38 13.32 -13.05 -2.81
CA GLU A 38 14.36 -12.53 -1.88
C GLU A 38 14.08 -12.96 -0.43
N MET A 39 12.82 -12.98 -0.04
CA MET A 39 12.43 -13.35 1.32
C MET A 39 12.48 -14.87 1.56
N LEU A 40 11.99 -15.68 0.61
CA LEU A 40 11.89 -17.12 0.79
C LEU A 40 13.21 -17.86 0.50
N VAL A 41 13.95 -17.42 -0.52
CA VAL A 41 15.22 -18.03 -0.95
C VAL A 41 16.39 -17.41 -0.19
N HIS A 42 16.52 -16.08 -0.23
CA HIS A 42 17.66 -15.35 0.34
C HIS A 42 17.48 -14.96 1.82
N LYS A 43 16.32 -15.29 2.42
CA LYS A 43 16.02 -15.07 3.85
C LYS A 43 16.03 -13.61 4.26
N GLU A 44 15.75 -12.70 3.33
CA GLU A 44 15.73 -11.26 3.55
C GLU A 44 14.43 -10.80 4.23
N TYR A 45 14.13 -11.34 5.41
CA TYR A 45 12.86 -11.10 6.12
C TYR A 45 12.68 -9.66 6.62
N TYR A 46 13.73 -8.84 6.62
CA TYR A 46 13.62 -7.41 6.93
C TYR A 46 12.65 -6.69 5.97
N ARG A 47 12.44 -7.25 4.76
CA ARG A 47 11.48 -6.79 3.75
C ARG A 47 10.02 -6.83 4.21
N LEU A 48 9.69 -7.58 5.27
CA LEU A 48 8.38 -7.53 5.93
C LEU A 48 8.09 -6.16 6.57
N ILE A 49 9.13 -5.42 6.96
CA ILE A 49 9.00 -4.12 7.61
C ILE A 49 9.43 -3.01 6.64
N SER A 50 10.57 -3.16 5.98
CA SER A 50 11.14 -2.08 5.17
C SER A 50 10.26 -1.68 3.99
N SER A 51 9.55 -2.64 3.39
CA SER A 51 8.63 -2.39 2.28
C SER A 51 7.47 -1.47 2.64
N GLY A 52 7.11 -1.43 3.94
CA GLY A 52 6.09 -0.54 4.48
C GLY A 52 6.43 0.94 4.38
N PHE A 53 7.70 1.29 4.23
CA PHE A 53 8.16 2.69 4.18
C PHE A 53 8.48 3.18 2.77
N LEU A 54 8.37 2.30 1.77
CA LEU A 54 8.51 2.61 0.35
C LEU A 54 7.13 2.78 -0.28
N HIS A 55 7.04 3.59 -1.33
CA HIS A 55 5.82 3.77 -2.11
C HIS A 55 6.15 3.70 -3.61
N VAL A 56 5.14 3.42 -4.44
CA VAL A 56 5.32 3.31 -5.89
C VAL A 56 5.45 4.69 -6.54
N ASP A 57 4.65 5.65 -6.05
CA ASP A 57 4.62 7.02 -6.54
C ASP A 57 4.13 8.00 -5.46
N TRP A 58 4.16 9.29 -5.79
CA TRP A 58 3.74 10.37 -4.91
C TRP A 58 2.25 10.35 -4.56
N MET A 59 1.37 9.91 -5.48
CA MET A 59 -0.07 9.86 -5.23
C MET A 59 -0.40 8.75 -4.23
N HIS A 60 0.22 7.57 -4.40
CA HIS A 60 0.09 6.48 -3.44
C HIS A 60 0.57 6.91 -2.06
N LEU A 61 1.74 7.56 -1.96
CA LEU A 61 2.26 8.10 -0.71
C LEU A 61 1.30 9.14 -0.09
N LEU A 62 0.79 10.07 -0.89
CA LEU A 62 -0.13 11.12 -0.43
C LEU A 62 -1.40 10.52 0.18
N PHE A 63 -2.08 9.62 -0.53
CA PHE A 63 -3.31 9.00 -0.03
C PHE A 63 -3.04 8.17 1.24
N ASN A 64 -1.90 7.48 1.31
CA ASN A 64 -1.53 6.70 2.48
C ASN A 64 -1.35 7.57 3.72
N MET A 65 -0.57 8.66 3.58
CA MET A 65 -0.27 9.57 4.69
C MET A 65 -1.50 10.40 5.07
N MET A 66 -2.32 10.82 4.10
CA MET A 66 -3.57 11.51 4.37
C MET A 66 -4.55 10.63 5.17
N SER A 67 -4.73 9.37 4.76
CA SER A 67 -5.53 8.41 5.52
C SER A 67 -4.97 8.21 6.93
N LEU A 68 -3.66 8.04 7.09
CA LEU A 68 -3.06 7.93 8.41
C LEU A 68 -3.36 9.15 9.29
N CYS A 69 -3.20 10.37 8.76
CA CYS A 69 -3.47 11.60 9.51
C CYS A 69 -4.95 11.71 9.93
N PHE A 70 -5.90 11.32 9.09
CA PHE A 70 -7.32 11.41 9.42
C PHE A 70 -7.77 10.44 10.51
N PHE A 71 -7.19 9.24 10.57
CA PHE A 71 -7.64 8.20 11.50
C PHE A 71 -6.73 8.02 12.73
N SER A 72 -5.56 8.67 12.77
CA SER A 72 -4.58 8.42 13.83
C SER A 72 -4.82 9.18 15.13
N ALA A 73 -5.29 10.42 15.08
CA ALA A 73 -5.36 11.29 16.26
C ALA A 73 -6.23 10.69 17.38
N ASP A 74 -7.45 10.25 17.05
CA ASP A 74 -8.37 9.68 18.04
C ASP A 74 -7.87 8.33 18.58
N VAL A 75 -7.24 7.52 17.73
CA VAL A 75 -6.66 6.23 18.14
C VAL A 75 -5.47 6.43 19.08
N GLU A 76 -4.57 7.37 18.76
CA GLU A 76 -3.40 7.68 19.60
C GLU A 76 -3.83 8.31 20.93
N ALA A 77 -4.86 9.17 20.93
CA ALA A 77 -5.40 9.78 22.13
C ALA A 77 -6.05 8.76 23.09
N VAL A 78 -6.81 7.79 22.55
CA VAL A 78 -7.50 6.78 23.37
C VAL A 78 -6.57 5.65 23.81
N LEU A 79 -5.77 5.10 22.91
CA LEU A 79 -4.94 3.93 23.21
C LEU A 79 -3.54 4.28 23.72
N GLY A 80 -3.10 5.52 23.53
CA GLY A 80 -1.77 5.98 23.85
C GLY A 80 -0.70 5.55 22.83
N ILE A 81 0.43 6.24 22.88
CA ILE A 81 1.58 6.08 21.97
C ILE A 81 2.04 4.63 21.81
N LYS A 82 2.18 3.89 22.93
CA LYS A 82 2.69 2.52 22.92
C LYS A 82 1.79 1.59 22.10
N ASN A 83 0.49 1.63 22.35
CA ASN A 83 -0.46 0.75 21.68
C ASN A 83 -0.65 1.13 20.22
N PHE A 84 -0.63 2.44 19.91
CA PHE A 84 -0.65 2.93 18.54
C PHE A 84 0.51 2.35 17.72
N ILE A 85 1.74 2.40 18.25
CA ILE A 85 2.93 1.84 17.58
C ILE A 85 2.76 0.32 17.39
N ILE A 86 2.29 -0.40 18.40
CA ILE A 86 2.11 -1.85 18.29
C ILE A 86 1.06 -2.19 17.22
N ILE A 87 -0.07 -1.47 17.17
CA ILE A 87 -1.10 -1.67 16.14
C ILE A 87 -0.49 -1.43 14.76
N TYR A 88 0.16 -0.28 14.55
CA TYR A 88 0.76 0.05 13.27
C TYR A 88 1.76 -1.02 12.80
N MET A 89 2.71 -1.39 13.67
CA MET A 89 3.76 -2.35 13.32
C MET A 89 3.24 -3.79 13.16
N SER A 90 2.31 -4.22 14.02
CA SER A 90 1.72 -5.55 13.91
C SER A 90 0.81 -5.67 12.69
N SER A 91 0.06 -4.63 12.32
CA SER A 91 -0.72 -4.60 11.09
C SER A 91 0.16 -4.56 9.84
N LEU A 92 1.29 -3.85 9.87
CA LEU A 92 2.27 -3.88 8.79
C LEU A 92 2.78 -5.30 8.56
N VAL A 93 3.29 -5.94 9.61
CA VAL A 93 3.86 -7.29 9.54
C VAL A 93 2.77 -8.31 9.21
N GLY A 94 1.60 -8.23 9.85
CA GLY A 94 0.49 -9.15 9.63
C GLY A 94 -0.08 -9.08 8.21
N GLY A 95 -0.22 -7.87 7.66
CA GLY A 95 -0.56 -7.66 6.25
C GLY A 95 0.45 -8.32 5.33
N ASN A 96 1.74 -8.00 5.50
CA ASN A 96 2.81 -8.56 4.66
C ASN A 96 2.98 -10.07 4.82
N LEU A 97 2.69 -10.64 6.00
CA LEU A 97 2.68 -12.09 6.21
C LEU A 97 1.51 -12.75 5.48
N LEU A 98 0.33 -12.12 5.43
CA LEU A 98 -0.78 -12.63 4.63
C LEU A 98 -0.45 -12.57 3.14
N SER A 99 0.13 -11.47 2.66
CA SER A 99 0.66 -11.36 1.30
C SER A 99 1.66 -12.47 0.99
N LEU A 100 2.65 -12.68 1.87
CA LEU A 100 3.64 -13.73 1.70
C LEU A 100 3.01 -15.11 1.66
N PHE A 101 2.03 -15.38 2.53
CA PHE A 101 1.34 -16.66 2.56
C PHE A 101 0.60 -16.93 1.24
N ILE A 102 -0.17 -15.96 0.74
CA ILE A 102 -0.93 -16.10 -0.50
C ILE A 102 -0.01 -16.21 -1.72
N HIS A 103 1.06 -15.41 -1.76
CA HIS A 103 1.95 -15.29 -2.92
C HIS A 103 3.23 -16.12 -2.85
N ARG A 104 3.40 -17.00 -1.85
CA ARG A 104 4.60 -17.85 -1.68
C ARG A 104 5.03 -18.70 -2.88
N HIS A 105 4.13 -18.92 -3.86
CA HIS A 105 4.40 -19.66 -5.09
C HIS A 105 4.61 -18.76 -6.32
N HIS A 106 4.62 -17.43 -6.14
CA HIS A 106 4.82 -16.40 -7.16
C HIS A 106 6.07 -15.60 -6.80
N GLY A 107 7.23 -16.11 -7.23
CA GLY A 107 8.52 -15.59 -6.78
C GLY A 107 8.83 -14.14 -7.16
N ASP A 108 8.19 -13.68 -8.22
CA ASP A 108 8.26 -12.34 -8.80
C ASP A 108 7.24 -11.36 -8.20
N TYR A 109 6.32 -11.82 -7.36
CA TYR A 109 5.41 -10.92 -6.66
C TYR A 109 6.21 -9.94 -5.81
N SER A 110 5.88 -8.65 -5.98
CA SER A 110 6.46 -7.57 -5.20
C SER A 110 5.40 -6.58 -4.73
N ALA A 111 5.68 -5.90 -3.62
CA ALA A 111 4.80 -4.90 -3.06
C ALA A 111 5.58 -3.84 -2.27
N VAL A 112 5.02 -2.63 -2.19
CA VAL A 112 5.49 -1.56 -1.31
C VAL A 112 4.31 -0.73 -0.83
N GLY A 113 4.43 -0.15 0.35
CA GLY A 113 3.47 0.81 0.89
C GLY A 113 3.11 0.54 2.34
N ALA A 114 2.83 1.61 3.08
CA ALA A 114 2.37 1.54 4.46
C ALA A 114 0.90 1.10 4.59
N SER A 115 0.22 0.79 3.48
CA SER A 115 -1.24 0.63 3.45
C SER A 115 -1.77 -0.48 4.34
N GLY A 116 -1.07 -1.60 4.51
CA GLY A 116 -1.46 -2.62 5.50
C GLY A 116 -1.48 -2.06 6.93
N ALA A 117 -0.46 -1.29 7.31
CA ALA A 117 -0.37 -0.62 8.60
C ALA A 117 -1.47 0.43 8.78
N VAL A 118 -1.71 1.25 7.76
CA VAL A 118 -2.76 2.29 7.76
C VAL A 118 -4.16 1.67 7.84
N CYS A 119 -4.44 0.59 7.10
CA CYS A 119 -5.66 -0.19 7.25
C CYS A 119 -5.83 -0.70 8.68
N GLY A 120 -4.75 -1.10 9.33
CA GLY A 120 -4.74 -1.44 10.75
C GLY A 120 -5.24 -0.31 11.65
N ILE A 121 -4.71 0.90 11.46
CA ILE A 121 -5.14 2.09 12.22
C ILE A 121 -6.59 2.47 11.90
N ILE A 122 -6.99 2.42 10.63
CA ILE A 122 -8.38 2.68 10.21
C ILE A 122 -9.33 1.71 10.91
N PHE A 123 -9.02 0.41 10.90
CA PHE A 123 -9.90 -0.60 11.49
C PHE A 123 -9.85 -0.65 13.02
N ALA A 124 -8.73 -0.23 13.63
CA ALA A 124 -8.69 0.08 15.06
C ALA A 124 -9.63 1.25 15.39
N CYS A 125 -9.60 2.32 14.58
CA CYS A 125 -10.49 3.47 14.74
C CYS A 125 -11.97 3.08 14.58
N ILE A 126 -12.31 2.29 13.56
CA ILE A 126 -13.68 1.77 13.36
C ILE A 126 -14.15 0.92 14.55
N ALA A 127 -13.25 0.12 15.16
CA ALA A 127 -13.58 -0.69 16.31
C ALA A 127 -13.90 0.16 17.56
N LEU A 128 -13.16 1.25 17.77
CA LEU A 128 -13.36 2.17 18.89
C LEU A 128 -14.53 3.12 18.68
N PHE A 129 -14.74 3.57 17.44
CA PHE A 129 -15.72 4.60 17.07
C PHE A 129 -16.58 4.15 15.87
N PRO A 130 -17.40 3.10 15.99
CA PRO A 130 -18.11 2.53 14.84
C PRO A 130 -19.14 3.48 14.21
N ASN A 131 -19.68 4.41 14.99
CA ASN A 131 -20.68 5.39 14.54
C ASN A 131 -20.06 6.72 14.06
N MET A 132 -18.72 6.85 14.08
CA MET A 132 -18.02 7.97 13.44
C MET A 132 -18.44 8.07 11.99
N GLU A 133 -18.58 9.28 11.47
CA GLU A 133 -18.83 9.50 10.06
C GLU A 133 -17.52 9.54 9.27
N ILE A 134 -17.42 8.73 8.23
CA ILE A 134 -16.32 8.74 7.26
C ILE A 134 -16.81 9.44 5.99
N GLY A 135 -16.12 10.52 5.64
CA GLY A 135 -16.32 11.24 4.39
C GLY A 135 -15.41 10.73 3.27
N PHE A 136 -15.84 10.94 2.03
CA PHE A 136 -15.04 10.64 0.84
C PHE A 136 -14.50 11.92 0.22
N PHE A 137 -13.20 11.95 -0.10
CA PHE A 137 -12.58 13.14 -0.65
C PHE A 137 -13.27 13.58 -1.96
N GLY A 138 -13.74 14.83 -2.00
CA GLY A 138 -14.42 15.39 -3.17
C GLY A 138 -15.88 14.97 -3.36
N ILE A 139 -16.45 14.17 -2.45
CA ILE A 139 -17.85 13.74 -2.52
C ILE A 139 -18.55 14.16 -1.22
N PRO A 140 -19.67 14.91 -1.26
CA PRO A 140 -20.42 15.31 -0.07
C PRO A 140 -21.29 14.14 0.46
N LEU A 141 -20.65 13.00 0.70
CA LEU A 141 -21.25 11.79 1.24
C LEU A 141 -20.47 11.36 2.48
N TYR A 142 -21.21 11.13 3.56
CA TYR A 142 -20.68 10.65 4.82
C TYR A 142 -21.43 9.38 5.20
N ILE A 143 -20.70 8.34 5.59
CA ILE A 143 -21.28 7.08 6.03
C ILE A 143 -20.72 6.67 7.39
N PRO A 144 -21.49 5.96 8.22
CA PRO A 144 -20.98 5.37 9.45
C PRO A 144 -19.75 4.49 9.20
N ALA A 145 -18.76 4.60 10.08
CA ALA A 145 -17.47 3.94 9.97
C ALA A 145 -17.59 2.41 9.92
N TRP A 146 -18.56 1.84 10.63
CA TRP A 146 -18.83 0.40 10.55
C TRP A 146 -19.34 -0.05 9.18
N ILE A 147 -20.15 0.77 8.50
CA ILE A 147 -20.64 0.46 7.15
C ILE A 147 -19.46 0.50 6.18
N TYR A 148 -18.62 1.54 6.27
CA TYR A 148 -17.37 1.62 5.51
C TYR A 148 -16.52 0.37 5.74
N GLY A 149 -16.32 -0.04 7.00
CA GLY A 149 -15.53 -1.21 7.37
C GLY A 149 -16.05 -2.50 6.73
N VAL A 150 -17.36 -2.74 6.75
CA VAL A 150 -17.98 -3.92 6.12
C VAL A 150 -17.81 -3.89 4.60
N LEU A 151 -18.11 -2.76 3.96
CA LEU A 151 -18.00 -2.61 2.52
C LEU A 151 -16.55 -2.79 2.05
N TYR A 152 -15.61 -2.16 2.75
CA TYR A 152 -14.18 -2.28 2.47
C TYR A 152 -13.68 -3.71 2.65
N MET A 153 -14.09 -4.39 3.72
CA MET A 153 -13.74 -5.79 3.99
C MET A 153 -14.21 -6.71 2.85
N LEU A 154 -15.48 -6.59 2.45
CA LEU A 154 -16.06 -7.39 1.37
C LEU A 154 -15.41 -7.09 0.02
N PHE A 155 -15.18 -5.80 -0.27
CA PHE A 155 -14.52 -5.36 -1.50
C PHE A 155 -13.10 -5.92 -1.61
N THR A 156 -12.33 -5.80 -0.53
CA THR A 156 -10.95 -6.30 -0.44
C THR A 156 -10.92 -7.81 -0.66
N ILE A 157 -11.78 -8.57 0.03
CA ILE A 157 -11.89 -10.02 -0.13
C ILE A 157 -12.23 -10.41 -1.58
N PHE A 158 -13.15 -9.68 -2.22
CA PHE A 158 -13.55 -9.91 -3.60
C PHE A 158 -12.40 -9.64 -4.57
N ARG A 159 -11.63 -8.56 -4.35
CA ARG A 159 -10.56 -8.11 -5.25
C ARG A 159 -9.22 -8.81 -5.09
N ILE A 160 -8.98 -9.59 -4.03
CA ILE A 160 -7.77 -10.44 -3.89
C ILE A 160 -7.54 -11.35 -5.12
N LYS A 161 -8.58 -11.68 -5.88
CA LYS A 161 -8.48 -12.51 -7.09
C LYS A 161 -8.35 -11.72 -8.40
N ASP A 162 -8.46 -10.39 -8.35
CA ASP A 162 -8.46 -9.55 -9.54
C ASP A 162 -7.03 -9.37 -10.07
N LYS A 163 -6.83 -9.71 -11.34
CA LYS A 163 -5.50 -9.73 -11.99
C LYS A 163 -5.10 -8.37 -12.56
N ASN A 164 -6.06 -7.48 -12.78
CA ASN A 164 -5.82 -6.18 -13.39
C ASN A 164 -5.72 -5.06 -12.34
N ASP A 165 -5.64 -5.44 -11.06
CA ASP A 165 -5.55 -4.51 -9.95
C ASP A 165 -4.11 -4.44 -9.40
N ASN A 166 -3.61 -3.23 -9.22
CA ASN A 166 -2.27 -2.95 -8.68
C ASN A 166 -2.32 -2.67 -7.17
N VAL A 167 -3.38 -3.10 -6.49
CA VAL A 167 -3.62 -2.91 -5.06
C VAL A 167 -3.40 -4.21 -4.30
N GLY A 168 -2.55 -4.18 -3.28
CA GLY A 168 -2.29 -5.33 -2.38
C GLY A 168 -3.42 -5.56 -1.39
N HIS A 169 -4.57 -6.05 -1.88
CA HIS A 169 -5.78 -6.28 -1.09
C HIS A 169 -5.54 -7.26 0.07
N GLU A 170 -4.69 -8.24 -0.11
CA GLU A 170 -4.27 -9.18 0.94
C GLU A 170 -3.47 -8.49 2.06
N ALA A 171 -2.60 -7.52 1.74
CA ALA A 171 -1.93 -6.73 2.76
C ALA A 171 -2.94 -5.87 3.56
N HIS A 172 -3.91 -5.27 2.86
CA HIS A 172 -4.98 -4.47 3.47
C HIS A 172 -5.86 -5.33 4.39
N LEU A 173 -6.26 -6.51 3.93
CA LEU A 173 -7.07 -7.47 4.68
C LEU A 173 -6.36 -7.92 5.96
N GLY A 174 -5.10 -8.35 5.84
CA GLY A 174 -4.30 -8.79 6.99
C GLY A 174 -4.07 -7.66 7.99
N GLY A 175 -3.74 -6.46 7.50
CA GLY A 175 -3.55 -5.28 8.33
C GLY A 175 -4.81 -4.85 9.08
N ALA A 176 -5.95 -4.79 8.37
CA ALA A 176 -7.27 -4.46 8.92
C ALA A 176 -7.70 -5.46 9.99
N PHE A 177 -7.52 -6.77 9.74
CA PHE A 177 -7.82 -7.82 10.70
C PHE A 177 -7.01 -7.65 12.00
N ILE A 178 -5.69 -7.49 11.89
CA ILE A 178 -4.81 -7.33 13.06
C ILE A 178 -5.18 -6.07 13.84
N GLY A 179 -5.39 -4.94 13.16
CA GLY A 179 -5.70 -3.67 13.82
C GLY A 179 -7.01 -3.72 14.60
N LEU A 180 -8.06 -4.29 13.99
CA LEU A 180 -9.35 -4.47 14.64
C LEU A 180 -9.26 -5.39 15.86
N VAL A 181 -8.62 -6.56 15.71
CA VAL A 181 -8.48 -7.52 16.80
C VAL A 181 -7.67 -6.92 17.95
N PHE A 182 -6.57 -6.24 17.64
CA PHE A 182 -5.71 -5.66 18.67
C PHE A 182 -6.41 -4.53 19.44
N ALA A 183 -7.15 -3.66 18.74
CA ALA A 183 -7.96 -2.61 19.37
C ALA A 183 -9.02 -3.20 20.31
N VAL A 184 -9.72 -4.24 19.87
CA VAL A 184 -10.72 -4.98 20.68
C VAL A 184 -10.09 -5.64 21.90
N CYS A 185 -8.88 -6.21 21.76
CA CYS A 185 -8.17 -6.83 22.88
C CYS A 185 -7.71 -5.81 23.93
N ILE A 186 -7.26 -4.62 23.50
CA ILE A 186 -6.86 -3.56 24.43
C ILE A 186 -8.07 -2.94 25.10
N GLU A 187 -9.15 -2.68 24.34
CA GLU A 187 -10.33 -2.02 24.85
C GLU A 187 -11.60 -2.87 24.72
N PRO A 188 -11.76 -3.90 25.58
CA PRO A 188 -12.91 -4.80 25.55
C PRO A 188 -14.26 -4.10 25.75
N GLN A 189 -14.27 -2.89 26.32
CA GLN A 189 -15.51 -2.12 26.49
C GLN A 189 -16.12 -1.74 25.14
N ALA A 190 -15.30 -1.47 24.12
CA ALA A 190 -15.77 -1.19 22.76
C ALA A 190 -16.62 -2.36 22.22
N VAL A 191 -16.23 -3.61 22.50
CA VAL A 191 -17.02 -4.80 22.15
C VAL A 191 -18.33 -4.85 22.91
N LYS A 192 -18.32 -4.61 24.22
CA LYS A 192 -19.54 -4.68 25.04
C LYS A 192 -20.61 -3.71 24.55
N GLN A 193 -20.18 -2.54 24.06
CA GLN A 193 -21.07 -1.50 23.57
C GLN A 193 -21.46 -1.70 22.10
N HIS A 194 -20.57 -2.25 21.27
CA HIS A 194 -20.71 -2.27 19.81
C HIS A 194 -20.35 -3.62 19.17
N TYR A 195 -20.75 -4.73 19.79
CA TYR A 195 -20.43 -6.07 19.27
C TYR A 195 -20.98 -6.34 17.86
N LEU A 196 -22.14 -5.77 17.48
CA LEU A 196 -22.75 -5.98 16.16
C LEU A 196 -21.88 -5.45 15.01
N PRO A 197 -21.48 -4.15 14.98
CA PRO A 197 -20.50 -3.62 14.03
C PRO A 197 -19.23 -4.47 13.91
N ILE A 198 -18.66 -4.86 15.06
CA ILE A 198 -17.41 -5.63 15.12
C ILE A 198 -17.59 -7.01 14.50
N LEU A 199 -18.68 -7.71 14.84
CA LEU A 199 -19.00 -9.01 14.24
C LEU A 199 -19.28 -8.91 12.75
N ALA A 200 -19.99 -7.87 12.30
CA ALA A 200 -20.30 -7.67 10.89
C ALA A 200 -19.03 -7.54 10.03
N ILE A 201 -17.97 -6.95 10.59
CA ILE A 201 -16.66 -6.82 9.95
C ILE A 201 -15.83 -8.11 10.10
N LEU A 202 -15.79 -8.69 11.30
CA LEU A 202 -14.96 -9.86 11.59
C LEU A 202 -15.43 -11.14 10.90
N LEU A 203 -16.73 -11.37 10.80
CA LEU A 203 -17.26 -12.63 10.28
C LEU A 203 -16.84 -12.92 8.83
N PRO A 204 -16.96 -11.97 7.87
CA PRO A 204 -16.44 -12.17 6.51
C PRO A 204 -14.93 -12.44 6.50
N CYS A 205 -14.16 -11.72 7.32
CA CYS A 205 -12.71 -11.87 7.41
C CYS A 205 -12.34 -13.27 7.93
N LEU A 206 -12.93 -13.71 9.05
CA LEU A 206 -12.69 -15.02 9.64
C LEU A 206 -13.12 -16.15 8.71
N LEU A 207 -14.26 -16.01 8.03
CA LEU A 207 -14.71 -16.96 7.02
C LEU A 207 -13.70 -17.06 5.87
N PHE A 208 -13.22 -15.93 5.36
CA PHE A 208 -12.20 -15.91 4.33
C PHE A 208 -10.90 -16.59 4.79
N MET A 209 -10.39 -16.26 5.97
CA MET A 209 -9.19 -16.88 6.55
C MET A 209 -9.36 -18.39 6.71
N TYR A 210 -10.52 -18.84 7.21
CA TYR A 210 -10.85 -20.26 7.32
C TYR A 210 -10.84 -20.95 5.95
N LEU A 211 -11.50 -20.36 4.95
CA LEU A 211 -11.54 -20.92 3.60
C LEU A 211 -10.16 -20.92 2.94
N LEU A 212 -9.35 -19.89 3.17
CA LEU A 212 -8.00 -19.78 2.63
C LEU A 212 -7.11 -20.92 3.16
N VAL A 213 -7.22 -21.27 4.44
CA VAL A 213 -6.44 -22.35 5.06
C VAL A 213 -7.00 -23.74 4.72
N ARG A 214 -8.32 -23.93 4.79
CA ARG A 214 -8.95 -25.26 4.67
C ARG A 214 -9.30 -25.65 3.24
N LYS A 215 -9.64 -24.68 2.41
CA LYS A 215 -10.08 -24.88 1.02
C LYS A 215 -9.41 -23.84 0.10
N PRO A 216 -8.06 -23.80 0.05
CA PRO A 216 -7.34 -22.82 -0.75
C PRO A 216 -7.75 -22.86 -2.22
N HIS A 217 -8.09 -24.03 -2.78
CA HIS A 217 -8.55 -24.15 -4.18
C HIS A 217 -9.86 -23.41 -4.49
N ILE A 218 -10.69 -23.07 -3.50
CA ILE A 218 -11.91 -22.27 -3.68
C ILE A 218 -11.59 -20.78 -3.66
N VAL A 219 -10.64 -20.39 -2.81
CA VAL A 219 -10.23 -18.99 -2.64
C VAL A 219 -9.22 -18.60 -3.72
N LEU A 220 -8.17 -19.39 -3.84
CA LEU A 220 -7.12 -19.34 -4.85
C LEU A 220 -7.48 -20.34 -5.96
N THR A 221 -8.54 -20.06 -6.73
CA THR A 221 -8.83 -20.87 -7.94
C THR A 221 -7.66 -20.73 -8.92
N GLY A 222 -7.34 -21.81 -9.66
CA GLY A 222 -6.14 -22.03 -10.49
C GLY A 222 -5.84 -21.04 -11.63
N ASN A 223 -6.51 -19.89 -11.61
CA ASN A 223 -6.02 -18.63 -12.12
C ASN A 223 -5.04 -17.98 -11.12
N THR A 224 -4.14 -18.78 -10.55
CA THR A 224 -2.99 -18.30 -9.78
C THR A 224 -2.23 -17.27 -10.62
N PRO A 225 -1.84 -16.14 -10.03
CA PRO A 225 -1.28 -15.01 -10.76
C PRO A 225 -0.18 -15.44 -11.73
N GLY A 226 -0.30 -14.98 -12.98
CA GLY A 226 0.90 -14.63 -13.70
C GLY A 226 1.53 -13.40 -13.02
N PRO A 227 2.81 -13.12 -13.30
CA PRO A 227 3.58 -12.06 -12.65
C PRO A 227 2.76 -10.79 -12.41
N GLN A 228 2.67 -10.31 -11.17
CA GLN A 228 2.55 -8.86 -10.98
C GLN A 228 3.90 -8.29 -11.39
N ARG A 229 4.04 -8.01 -12.69
CA ARG A 229 5.21 -7.33 -13.24
C ARG A 229 5.08 -5.85 -12.89
N PHE A 230 5.22 -5.54 -11.60
CA PHE A 230 5.70 -4.22 -11.23
C PHE A 230 7.05 -4.10 -11.91
N LEU A 231 7.17 -3.11 -12.80
CA LEU A 231 8.32 -2.93 -13.68
C LEU A 231 9.59 -3.21 -12.87
N ASN A 232 10.26 -4.32 -13.18
CA ASN A 232 11.54 -4.63 -12.59
C ASN A 232 12.57 -3.61 -13.14
N VAL A 233 13.82 -3.65 -12.66
CA VAL A 233 14.86 -2.70 -13.10
C VAL A 233 14.97 -2.66 -14.62
N GLU A 234 14.94 -3.82 -15.27
CA GLU A 234 15.02 -3.91 -16.72
C GLU A 234 13.79 -3.29 -17.39
N ASP A 235 12.58 -3.54 -16.88
CA ASP A 235 11.37 -2.98 -17.44
C ASP A 235 11.30 -1.45 -17.24
N ARG A 236 11.71 -0.92 -16.07
CA ARG A 236 11.78 0.53 -15.83
C ARG A 236 12.87 1.19 -16.66
N TYR A 237 14.04 0.57 -16.74
CA TYR A 237 15.14 1.03 -17.57
C TYR A 237 14.73 1.03 -19.05
N ASN A 238 14.10 -0.05 -19.53
CA ASN A 238 13.60 -0.16 -20.90
C ASN A 238 12.48 0.84 -21.17
N GLN A 239 11.60 1.09 -20.20
CA GLN A 239 10.54 2.09 -20.32
C GLN A 239 11.11 3.52 -20.34
N GLN A 240 12.05 3.85 -19.46
CA GLN A 240 12.74 5.14 -19.47
C GLN A 240 13.52 5.34 -20.77
N LYS A 241 14.21 4.29 -21.25
CA LYS A 241 14.90 4.30 -22.54
C LYS A 241 13.92 4.48 -23.70
N ALA A 242 12.76 3.84 -23.68
CA ALA A 242 11.73 4.00 -24.69
C ALA A 242 11.14 5.41 -24.71
N ILE A 243 10.85 6.00 -23.54
CA ILE A 243 10.41 7.40 -23.42
C ILE A 243 11.49 8.35 -23.93
N GLN A 244 12.74 8.14 -23.52
CA GLN A 244 13.86 8.95 -23.98
C GLN A 244 14.05 8.83 -25.50
N GLN A 245 13.89 7.63 -26.07
CA GLN A 245 13.95 7.41 -27.51
C GLN A 245 12.82 8.14 -28.23
N GLN A 246 11.58 8.07 -27.72
CA GLN A 246 10.44 8.81 -28.28
C GLN A 246 10.66 10.32 -28.26
N GLU A 247 11.24 10.87 -27.18
CA GLU A 247 11.60 12.29 -27.11
C GLU A 247 12.64 12.66 -28.18
N ILE A 248 13.66 11.82 -28.38
CA ILE A 248 14.70 12.04 -29.40
C ILE A 248 14.12 11.90 -30.81
N ASP A 249 13.29 10.89 -31.07
CA ASP A 249 12.65 10.69 -32.36
C ASP A 249 11.74 11.88 -32.72
N ALA A 250 11.02 12.45 -31.74
CA ALA A 250 10.24 13.67 -31.93
C ALA A 250 11.12 14.88 -32.27
N ILE A 251 12.28 15.02 -31.64
CA ILE A 251 13.27 16.07 -31.96
C ILE A 251 13.82 15.87 -33.38
N LEU A 252 14.19 14.66 -33.76
CA LEU A 252 14.70 14.33 -35.10
C LEU A 252 13.66 14.58 -36.19
N GLU A 253 12.40 14.21 -35.95
CA GLU A 253 11.29 14.48 -36.86
C GLU A 253 11.06 15.99 -37.03
N LYS A 254 11.19 16.77 -35.96
CA LYS A 254 11.13 18.23 -36.02
C LYS A 254 12.28 18.81 -36.85
N ILE A 255 13.51 18.31 -36.68
CA ILE A 255 14.65 18.69 -37.54
C ILE A 255 14.37 18.34 -39.00
N HIS A 256 13.80 17.15 -39.27
CA HIS A 256 13.48 16.72 -40.62
C HIS A 256 12.48 17.65 -41.32
N ARG A 257 11.45 18.10 -40.60
CA ARG A 257 10.39 18.97 -41.16
C ARG A 257 10.77 20.45 -41.23
N GLN A 258 11.49 20.96 -40.23
CA GLN A 258 11.66 22.40 -40.01
C GLN A 258 13.13 22.85 -39.96
N GLY A 259 14.08 21.92 -40.07
CA GLY A 259 15.50 22.19 -39.99
C GLY A 259 16.00 22.37 -38.55
N ILE A 260 17.33 22.23 -38.35
CA ILE A 260 17.96 22.21 -37.02
C ILE A 260 17.83 23.52 -36.23
N ASN A 261 17.58 24.64 -36.92
CA ASN A 261 17.37 25.95 -36.30
C ASN A 261 16.02 26.08 -35.60
N SER A 262 15.09 25.13 -35.83
CA SER A 262 13.77 25.10 -35.19
C SER A 262 13.79 24.57 -33.74
N LEU A 263 14.92 24.02 -33.29
CA LEU A 263 15.06 23.47 -31.95
C LEU A 263 15.22 24.57 -30.89
N SER A 264 14.48 24.42 -29.80
CA SER A 264 14.66 25.16 -28.56
C SER A 264 15.99 24.84 -27.89
N ALA A 265 16.41 25.67 -26.93
CA ALA A 265 17.63 25.43 -26.16
C ALA A 265 17.56 24.09 -25.39
N GLU A 266 16.38 23.73 -24.88
CA GLU A 266 16.16 22.48 -24.16
C GLU A 266 16.24 21.25 -25.07
N GLU A 267 15.63 21.30 -26.26
CA GLU A 267 15.73 20.21 -27.25
C GLU A 267 17.17 20.00 -27.73
N LYS A 268 17.93 21.09 -27.94
CA LYS A 268 19.37 21.02 -28.29
C LYS A 268 20.18 20.35 -27.20
N GLN A 269 19.94 20.72 -25.94
CA GLN A 269 20.62 20.14 -24.79
C GLN A 269 20.27 18.65 -24.63
N LYS A 270 19.00 18.26 -24.79
CA LYS A 270 18.58 16.85 -24.77
C LYS A 270 19.26 16.02 -25.87
N LEU A 271 19.36 16.57 -27.08
CA LEU A 271 20.02 15.90 -28.21
C LEU A 271 21.53 15.74 -27.98
N GLN A 272 22.21 16.77 -27.43
CA GLN A 272 23.62 16.71 -27.07
C GLN A 272 23.88 15.65 -25.99
N ASN A 273 23.10 15.67 -24.91
CA ASN A 273 23.21 14.69 -23.82
C ASN A 273 22.97 13.25 -24.29
N TYR A 274 22.16 13.06 -25.34
CA TYR A 274 21.94 11.75 -25.95
C TYR A 274 23.13 11.30 -26.80
N ALA A 275 23.77 12.23 -27.52
CA ALA A 275 24.94 11.94 -28.36
C ALA A 275 26.22 11.64 -27.55
N GLU A 276 26.30 12.12 -26.31
CA GLU A 276 27.44 11.90 -25.40
C GLU A 276 27.35 10.62 -24.56
N ARG A 277 26.28 9.84 -24.69
CA ARG A 277 26.08 8.54 -24.03
C ARG A 277 26.52 7.38 -24.91
#